data_AF-Q0FZ41-F1
#
_entry.id   AF-Q0FZ41-F1
#
_cell.length_a   1.000
_cell.length_b   1.000
_cell.length_c   1.000
_cell.angle_alpha   90.00
_cell.angle_beta   90.00
_cell.angle_gamma   90.00
#
_symmetry.space_group_name_H-M   'P 1'
#
loop_
_entity.id
_entity.type
_entity.pdbx_description
1 polymer ?
#
loop_
_entity_poly.entity_id
_entity_poly.type
_entity_poly.pdbx_seq_one_letter_code
_entity_poly.pdbx_strand_id
1 'polypeptide(L)'
;MVFWFIVAAMTLGVVVILVYPVFAASIDPASDRASHDVEVYRSQLKELDGDVERGTLSAEEAETARAEIGRRLLRANAAAEAGRTKRAGLPGAGRKSLAAGLAIVLLVPAISLSAYRYFGASGLPDLPLAGRSEPAPRNDNGAPNEIMRLVAGAEERLKTNPEDGQGWNVLAPIYLRMGRSDDAVEAFRNANRLLGPSVSRNAGLGEALAQAADGEVTDEARQYFDRALEEQPDYLPARFFVALDLSQEGKNSEAAEAWASLIEKSPADAPWLAIATQALTDARQKANLPELAEIPQPKPARNLPPEDGSGPSPAPEQIAAASEMNAGERREMIEGMVSQLADRLEAEPNDAQGWQRLIRSYSVLGQDENAARALNTALGVFSDDVEARDQIAALGRSLGIEESE
;
A
#
# COMPACT_ATOMS: atom_id res chain seq x y z
N MET A 1 24.21 1.49 9.86
CA MET A 1 25.47 0.81 10.30
C MET A 1 25.24 -0.33 11.29
N VAL A 2 24.53 -0.12 12.41
CA VAL A 2 24.27 -1.18 13.44
C VAL A 2 23.62 -2.45 12.86
N PHE A 3 22.71 -2.30 11.91
CA PHE A 3 22.06 -3.42 11.22
C PHE A 3 23.05 -4.42 10.61
N TRP A 4 24.05 -3.92 9.87
CA TRP A 4 25.05 -4.77 9.21
C TRP A 4 25.93 -5.52 10.21
N PHE A 5 26.20 -4.94 11.38
CA PHE A 5 26.94 -5.63 12.46
C PHE A 5 26.15 -6.80 13.04
N ILE A 6 24.84 -6.63 13.27
CA ILE A 6 23.98 -7.69 13.79
C ILE A 6 23.90 -8.85 12.79
N VAL A 7 23.67 -8.54 11.52
CA VAL A 7 23.60 -9.55 10.45
C VAL A 7 24.92 -10.33 10.34
N ALA A 8 26.06 -9.65 10.33
CA ALA A 8 27.37 -10.29 10.27
C ALA A 8 27.63 -11.19 11.49
N ALA A 9 27.24 -10.76 12.70
CA ALA A 9 27.39 -11.55 13.91
C ALA A 9 26.52 -12.82 13.89
N MET A 10 25.28 -12.72 13.41
CA MET A 10 24.39 -13.87 13.27
C MET A 10 24.91 -14.89 12.24
N THR A 11 25.37 -14.42 11.07
CA THR A 11 25.96 -15.30 10.05
C THR A 11 27.20 -16.02 10.58
N LEU A 12 28.07 -15.32 11.32
CA LEU A 12 29.24 -15.92 11.95
C LEU A 12 28.84 -17.02 12.95
N GLY A 13 27.82 -16.78 13.77
CA GLY A 13 27.31 -17.78 14.72
C GLY A 13 26.84 -19.07 14.03
N VAL A 14 26.11 -18.95 12.92
CA VAL A 14 25.65 -20.09 12.13
C VAL A 14 26.82 -20.87 11.53
N VAL A 15 27.81 -20.17 10.97
CA VAL A 15 29.02 -20.80 10.39
C VAL A 15 29.78 -21.58 11.46
N VAL A 16 29.97 -21.02 12.66
CA VAL A 16 30.66 -21.71 13.76
C VAL A 16 29.96 -23.00 14.17
N ILE A 17 28.62 -22.97 14.31
CA ILE A 17 27.83 -24.15 14.68
C ILE A 17 27.94 -25.26 13.63
N LEU A 18 27.90 -24.91 12.34
CA LEU A 18 27.98 -25.87 11.25
C LEU A 18 29.38 -26.45 11.05
N VAL A 19 30.42 -25.67 11.32
CA VAL A 19 31.82 -26.08 11.17
C VAL A 19 32.31 -26.94 12.35
N TYR A 20 31.81 -26.70 13.56
CA TYR A 20 32.18 -27.43 14.77
C TYR A 20 32.13 -28.98 14.66
N PRO A 21 31.03 -29.61 14.21
CA PRO A 21 30.95 -31.07 14.12
C PRO A 21 31.90 -31.68 13.08
N VAL A 22 32.26 -30.92 12.03
CA VAL A 22 33.17 -31.36 10.96
C VAL A 22 34.59 -31.58 11.50
N PHE A 23 34.99 -30.81 12.52
CA PHE A 23 36.27 -30.97 13.21
C PHE A 23 36.19 -31.89 14.42
N ALA A 24 35.05 -31.92 15.14
CA ALA A 24 34.84 -32.76 16.32
C ALA A 24 34.68 -34.26 16.00
N ALA A 25 34.28 -34.63 14.78
CA ALA A 25 34.10 -36.03 14.34
C ALA A 25 35.41 -36.86 14.25
N SER A 26 36.54 -36.32 14.72
CA SER A 26 37.86 -36.95 14.62
C SER A 26 38.30 -37.71 15.89
N ILE A 27 37.45 -37.80 16.92
CA ILE A 27 37.70 -38.57 18.15
C ILE A 27 36.98 -39.92 18.05
N ASP A 28 37.71 -41.00 17.78
CA ASP A 28 37.16 -42.37 17.78
C ASP A 28 37.16 -42.91 19.22
N PRO A 29 35.98 -43.08 19.87
CA PRO A 29 35.90 -43.49 21.26
C PRO A 29 36.46 -44.89 21.52
N ALA A 30 36.58 -45.73 20.50
CA ALA A 30 37.14 -47.08 20.64
C ALA A 30 38.68 -47.07 20.82
N SER A 31 39.38 -46.16 20.13
CA SER A 31 40.83 -46.02 20.27
C SER A 31 41.23 -45.42 21.62
N ASP A 32 40.39 -44.55 22.17
CA ASP A 32 40.66 -43.84 23.43
C ASP A 32 40.49 -44.78 24.64
N ARG A 33 39.48 -45.66 24.61
CA ARG A 33 39.29 -46.73 25.61
C ARG A 33 40.45 -47.71 25.64
N ALA A 34 40.93 -48.17 24.49
CA ALA A 34 42.04 -49.11 24.41
C ALA A 34 43.36 -48.51 24.97
N SER A 35 43.60 -47.20 24.80
CA SER A 35 44.73 -46.54 25.45
C SER A 35 44.60 -46.45 26.97
N HIS A 36 43.40 -46.19 27.49
CA HIS A 36 43.16 -46.18 28.94
C HIS A 36 43.33 -47.57 29.56
N ASP A 37 42.86 -48.63 28.89
CA ASP A 37 43.02 -50.01 29.38
C ASP A 37 44.50 -50.42 29.51
N VAL A 38 45.36 -49.96 28.61
CA VAL A 38 46.82 -50.19 28.67
C VAL A 38 47.45 -49.56 29.92
N GLU A 39 47.03 -48.36 30.30
CA GLU A 39 47.52 -47.70 31.53
C GLU A 39 47.06 -48.42 32.78
N VAL A 40 45.79 -48.86 32.81
CA VAL A 40 45.23 -49.63 33.93
C VAL A 40 45.96 -50.95 34.13
N TYR A 41 46.21 -51.72 33.06
CA TYR A 41 46.90 -53.01 33.16
C TYR A 41 48.37 -52.86 33.58
N ARG A 42 49.06 -51.77 33.20
CA ARG A 42 50.41 -51.47 33.70
C ARG A 42 50.40 -51.17 35.19
N SER A 43 49.39 -50.45 35.67
CA SER A 43 49.22 -50.19 37.11
C SER A 43 48.98 -51.49 37.88
N GLN A 44 48.15 -52.39 37.36
CA GLN A 44 47.86 -53.68 37.99
C GLN A 44 49.10 -54.58 38.10
N LEU A 45 49.99 -54.58 37.10
CA LEU A 45 51.26 -55.31 37.19
C LEU A 45 52.15 -54.76 38.31
N LYS A 46 52.21 -53.42 38.46
CA LYS A 46 53.01 -52.78 39.51
C LYS A 46 52.44 -53.02 40.91
N GLU A 47 51.11 -53.08 41.03
CA GLU A 47 50.45 -53.40 42.29
C GLU A 47 50.69 -54.85 42.70
N LEU A 48 50.61 -55.78 41.73
CA LEU A 48 50.91 -57.20 41.91
C LEU A 48 52.34 -57.42 42.43
N ASP A 49 53.32 -56.68 41.89
CA ASP A 49 54.70 -56.73 42.37
C ASP A 49 54.80 -56.33 43.86
N GLY A 50 54.04 -55.30 44.26
CA GLY A 50 53.97 -54.86 45.65
C GLY A 50 53.27 -55.86 46.60
N ASP A 51 52.29 -56.62 46.11
CA ASP A 51 51.61 -57.66 46.90
C ASP A 51 52.51 -58.88 47.15
N VAL A 52 53.37 -59.22 46.18
CA VAL A 52 54.41 -60.25 46.38
C VAL A 52 55.44 -59.79 47.42
N GLU A 53 55.90 -58.55 47.34
CA GLU A 53 56.84 -57.98 48.33
C GLU A 53 56.25 -57.94 49.75
N ARG A 54 54.93 -57.71 49.88
CA ARG A 54 54.22 -57.73 51.15
C ARG A 54 53.89 -59.14 51.66
N GLY A 55 54.16 -60.17 50.89
CA GLY A 55 53.86 -61.57 51.21
C GLY A 55 52.36 -61.88 51.27
N THR A 56 51.51 -61.02 50.70
CA THR A 56 50.05 -61.22 50.64
C THR A 56 49.64 -62.18 49.53
N LEU A 57 50.52 -62.40 48.55
CA LEU A 57 50.32 -63.33 47.43
C LEU A 57 51.51 -64.27 47.30
N SER A 58 51.27 -65.55 47.04
CA SER A 58 52.36 -66.51 46.80
C SER A 58 53.01 -66.29 45.43
N ALA A 59 54.28 -66.67 45.28
CA ALA A 59 55.02 -66.50 44.04
C ALA A 59 54.39 -67.25 42.84
N GLU A 60 53.75 -68.40 43.10
CA GLU A 60 53.10 -69.22 42.08
C GLU A 60 51.78 -68.58 41.59
N GLU A 61 50.99 -68.01 42.50
CA GLU A 61 49.78 -67.26 42.18
C GLU A 61 50.10 -65.95 41.44
N ALA A 62 51.18 -65.27 41.84
CA ALA A 62 51.64 -64.05 41.21
C ALA A 62 52.08 -64.26 39.75
N GLU A 63 52.82 -65.34 39.46
CA GLU A 63 53.23 -65.66 38.09
C GLU A 63 52.03 -65.97 37.18
N THR A 64 51.01 -66.65 37.73
CA THR A 64 49.77 -66.93 36.99
C THR A 64 48.99 -65.64 36.67
N ALA A 65 48.84 -64.75 37.66
CA ALA A 65 48.19 -63.46 37.49
C ALA A 65 48.96 -62.54 36.52
N ARG A 66 50.30 -62.52 36.61
CA ARG A 66 51.17 -61.75 35.71
C ARG A 66 51.03 -62.21 34.27
N ALA A 67 50.95 -63.52 34.03
CA ALA A 67 50.75 -64.07 32.69
C ALA A 67 49.39 -63.67 32.08
N GLU A 68 48.32 -63.63 32.90
CA GLU A 68 46.99 -63.22 32.43
C GLU A 68 46.92 -61.71 32.13
N ILE A 69 47.40 -60.87 33.06
CA ILE A 69 47.43 -59.41 32.87
C ILE A 69 48.32 -59.05 31.68
N GLY A 70 49.46 -59.70 31.51
CA GLY A 70 50.35 -59.53 30.36
C GLY A 70 49.65 -59.83 29.02
N ARG A 71 48.86 -60.91 28.93
CA ARG A 71 48.07 -61.22 27.72
C ARG A 71 47.01 -60.15 27.44
N ARG A 72 46.33 -59.64 28.48
CA ARG A 72 45.31 -58.59 28.33
C ARG A 72 45.94 -57.27 27.88
N LEU A 73 47.09 -56.90 28.46
CA LEU A 73 47.89 -55.74 28.08
C LEU A 73 48.33 -55.80 26.62
N LEU A 74 48.84 -56.95 26.15
CA LEU A 74 49.25 -57.12 24.76
C LEU A 74 48.09 -56.97 23.78
N ARG A 75 46.90 -57.51 24.10
CA ARG A 75 45.69 -57.34 23.28
C ARG A 75 45.22 -55.88 23.25
N ALA A 76 45.21 -55.20 24.39
CA ALA A 76 44.85 -53.79 24.47
C ALA A 76 45.84 -52.90 23.70
N ASN A 77 47.15 -53.17 23.81
CA ASN A 77 48.17 -52.44 23.07
C ASN A 77 48.07 -52.68 21.55
N ALA A 78 47.84 -53.92 21.11
CA ALA A 78 47.62 -54.22 19.70
C ALA A 78 46.37 -53.53 19.13
N ALA A 79 45.28 -53.45 19.91
CA ALA A 79 44.08 -52.72 19.52
C ALA A 79 44.31 -51.21 19.44
N ALA A 80 45.06 -50.63 20.39
CA ALA A 80 45.43 -49.22 20.38
C ALA A 80 46.36 -48.87 19.21
N GLU A 81 47.34 -49.72 18.89
CA GLU A 81 48.23 -49.56 17.74
C GLU A 81 47.49 -49.70 16.40
N ALA A 82 46.53 -50.64 16.30
CA ALA A 82 45.67 -50.79 15.13
C ALA A 82 44.76 -49.57 14.92
N GLY A 83 44.26 -48.96 16.00
CA GLY A 83 43.52 -47.69 15.95
C GLY A 83 44.38 -46.52 15.46
N ARG A 84 45.62 -46.41 15.96
CA ARG A 84 46.58 -45.37 15.53
C ARG A 84 47.01 -45.53 14.06
N THR A 85 47.25 -46.76 13.59
CA THR A 85 47.63 -47.02 12.18
C THR A 85 46.47 -46.81 11.21
N LYS A 86 45.23 -47.18 11.58
CA LYS A 86 44.03 -46.80 10.79
C LYS A 86 43.90 -45.28 10.64
N ARG A 87 44.20 -44.52 11.69
CA ARG A 87 44.15 -43.05 11.69
C ARG A 87 45.25 -42.41 10.82
N ALA A 88 46.45 -43.00 10.82
CA ALA A 88 47.57 -42.57 9.97
C ALA A 88 47.41 -42.97 8.49
N GLY A 89 46.65 -44.04 8.20
CA GLY A 89 46.48 -44.61 6.86
C GLY A 89 45.32 -44.06 6.02
N LEU A 90 44.66 -42.97 6.42
CA LEU A 90 43.58 -42.31 5.65
C LEU A 90 44.09 -41.00 4.99
N PRO A 91 44.89 -41.07 3.91
CA PRO A 91 45.30 -39.89 3.14
C PRO A 91 44.10 -39.33 2.38
N GLY A 92 43.26 -38.53 3.05
CA GLY A 92 42.12 -37.85 2.42
C GLY A 92 40.99 -37.44 3.35
N ALA A 93 40.87 -38.06 4.53
CA ALA A 93 39.79 -37.73 5.47
C ALA A 93 39.90 -36.29 6.00
N GLY A 94 41.11 -35.83 6.34
CA GLY A 94 41.35 -34.44 6.78
C GLY A 94 41.20 -33.40 5.68
N ARG A 95 41.52 -33.74 4.42
CA ARG A 95 41.36 -32.82 3.27
C ARG A 95 39.89 -32.63 2.89
N LYS A 96 39.07 -33.69 2.96
CA LYS A 96 37.63 -33.63 2.65
C LYS A 96 36.85 -32.87 3.74
N SER A 97 37.21 -33.02 5.01
CA SER A 97 36.59 -32.24 6.10
C SER A 97 37.00 -30.75 6.05
N LEU A 98 38.26 -30.44 5.70
CA LEU A 98 38.70 -29.06 5.44
C LEU A 98 37.97 -28.42 4.26
N ALA A 99 37.80 -29.15 3.16
CA ALA A 99 37.06 -28.67 1.99
C ALA A 99 35.57 -28.42 2.30
N ALA A 100 34.94 -29.30 3.09
CA ALA A 100 33.56 -29.12 3.54
C ALA A 100 33.41 -27.92 4.48
N GLY A 101 34.33 -27.73 5.42
CA GLY A 101 34.35 -26.54 6.29
C GLY A 101 34.53 -25.25 5.50
N LEU A 102 35.45 -25.22 4.53
CA LEU A 102 35.68 -24.06 3.68
C LEU A 102 34.46 -23.75 2.78
N ALA A 103 33.80 -24.78 2.25
CA ALA A 103 32.59 -24.61 1.47
C ALA A 103 31.46 -23.97 2.30
N ILE A 104 31.28 -24.36 3.57
CA ILE A 104 30.27 -23.78 4.45
C ILE A 104 30.58 -22.30 4.73
N VAL A 105 31.83 -21.96 5.04
CA VAL A 105 32.27 -20.58 5.32
C VAL A 105 32.05 -19.65 4.12
N LEU A 106 32.17 -20.17 2.89
CA LEU A 106 32.01 -19.36 1.67
C LEU A 106 30.57 -19.33 1.14
N LEU A 107 29.89 -20.46 1.12
CA LEU A 107 28.56 -20.57 0.51
C LEU A 107 27.48 -19.92 1.35
N VAL A 108 27.53 -20.03 2.69
CA VAL A 108 26.49 -19.47 3.56
C VAL A 108 26.40 -17.95 3.43
N PRO A 109 27.49 -17.16 3.55
CA PRO A 109 27.41 -15.71 3.34
C PRO A 109 27.03 -15.34 1.91
N ALA A 110 27.52 -16.06 0.89
CA ALA A 110 27.23 -15.78 -0.51
C ALA A 110 25.74 -15.98 -0.85
N ILE A 111 25.14 -17.06 -0.36
CA ILE A 111 23.71 -17.34 -0.54
C ILE A 111 22.87 -16.31 0.22
N SER A 112 23.23 -15.99 1.47
CA SER A 112 22.51 -14.97 2.26
C SER A 112 22.55 -13.59 1.59
N LEU A 113 23.70 -13.17 1.07
CA LEU A 113 23.83 -11.88 0.39
C LEU A 113 23.06 -11.85 -0.94
N SER A 114 23.07 -12.96 -1.68
CA SER A 114 22.32 -13.10 -2.94
C SER A 114 20.80 -13.09 -2.68
N ALA A 115 20.33 -13.80 -1.66
CA ALA A 115 18.93 -13.78 -1.25
C ALA A 115 18.49 -12.39 -0.79
N TYR A 116 19.34 -11.67 -0.04
CA TYR A 116 19.07 -10.29 0.36
C TYR A 116 19.02 -9.33 -0.86
N ARG A 117 19.82 -9.56 -1.89
CA ARG A 117 19.75 -8.76 -3.13
C ARG A 117 18.47 -9.03 -3.93
N TYR A 118 17.99 -10.27 -3.95
CA TYR A 118 16.82 -10.67 -4.74
C TYR A 118 15.49 -10.36 -4.04
N PHE A 119 15.39 -10.65 -2.74
CA PHE A 119 14.17 -10.46 -1.95
C PHE A 119 14.20 -9.20 -1.08
N GLY A 120 15.38 -8.64 -0.81
CA GLY A 120 15.52 -7.48 0.07
C GLY A 120 15.32 -6.17 -0.67
N ALA A 121 14.68 -5.22 0.01
CA ALA A 121 14.43 -3.88 -0.50
C ALA A 121 15.67 -2.98 -0.39
N SER A 122 16.72 -3.30 -1.14
CA SER A 122 18.01 -2.59 -1.11
C SER A 122 17.97 -1.13 -1.59
N GLY A 123 16.85 -0.70 -2.18
CA GLY A 123 16.64 0.66 -2.68
C GLY A 123 15.74 1.54 -1.80
N LEU A 124 15.23 1.06 -0.67
CA LEU A 124 14.42 1.90 0.23
C LEU A 124 15.34 2.77 1.10
N PRO A 125 15.15 4.10 1.12
CA PRO A 125 15.88 4.97 2.03
C PRO A 125 15.52 4.65 3.48
N ASP A 126 16.48 4.80 4.39
CA ASP A 126 16.22 4.73 5.83
C ASP A 126 15.13 5.77 6.18
N LEU A 127 14.06 5.35 6.87
CA LEU A 127 13.02 6.24 7.41
C LEU A 127 13.39 6.61 8.86
N PRO A 128 14.16 7.70 9.11
CA PRO A 128 14.54 8.10 10.46
C PRO A 128 13.31 8.44 11.29
N LEU A 129 13.33 8.08 12.58
CA LEU A 129 12.26 8.41 13.53
C LEU A 129 11.96 9.92 13.60
N ALA A 130 12.93 10.78 13.27
CA ALA A 130 12.76 12.23 13.24
C ALA A 130 11.69 12.69 12.22
N GLY A 131 11.45 11.92 11.15
CA GLY A 131 10.36 12.19 10.19
C GLY A 131 8.98 11.68 10.65
N ARG A 132 8.90 11.05 11.83
CA ARG A 132 7.63 10.60 12.46
C ARG A 132 7.13 11.58 13.53
N SER A 133 7.86 12.66 13.77
CA SER A 133 7.60 13.59 14.86
C SER A 133 6.96 14.89 14.38
N GLU A 134 5.85 14.77 13.66
CA GLU A 134 4.67 15.55 14.01
C GLU A 134 3.51 14.56 14.06
N PRO A 135 2.76 14.47 15.18
CA PRO A 135 1.49 13.78 15.14
C PRO A 135 0.64 14.51 14.11
N ALA A 136 0.39 13.84 12.97
CA ALA A 136 -0.60 14.32 12.01
C ALA A 136 -1.85 14.74 12.80
N PRO A 137 -2.43 15.92 12.53
CA PRO A 137 -3.58 16.36 13.28
C PRO A 137 -4.62 15.24 13.24
N ARG A 138 -5.12 14.84 14.40
CA ARG A 138 -6.07 13.74 14.48
C ARG A 138 -7.43 14.25 14.03
N ASN A 139 -8.17 13.46 13.25
CA ASN A 139 -9.58 13.74 13.05
C ASN A 139 -10.36 13.54 14.37
N ASP A 140 -11.63 13.93 14.40
CA ASP A 140 -12.47 13.87 15.62
C ASP A 140 -12.56 12.44 16.23
N ASN A 141 -12.24 11.42 15.44
CA ASN A 141 -12.22 10.01 15.84
C ASN A 141 -10.83 9.52 16.31
N GLY A 142 -9.84 10.41 16.47
CA GLY A 142 -8.50 10.10 16.96
C GLY A 142 -7.58 9.43 15.94
N ALA A 143 -8.01 9.25 14.69
CA ALA A 143 -7.20 8.69 13.61
C ALA A 143 -6.31 9.77 12.96
N PRO A 144 -5.12 9.42 12.44
CA PRO A 144 -4.28 10.36 11.70
C PRO A 144 -5.06 10.97 10.54
N ASN A 145 -5.16 12.30 10.45
CA ASN A 145 -5.70 12.94 9.26
C ASN A 145 -4.67 12.83 8.13
N GLU A 146 -4.82 11.77 7.34
CA GLU A 146 -3.92 11.45 6.25
C GLU A 146 -3.84 12.59 5.21
N ILE A 147 -4.94 13.31 4.99
CA ILE A 147 -4.98 14.49 4.11
C ILE A 147 -4.06 15.58 4.67
N MET A 148 -4.14 15.89 5.96
CA MET A 148 -3.28 16.91 6.57
C MET A 148 -1.79 16.51 6.55
N ARG A 149 -1.47 15.22 6.71
CA ARG A 149 -0.09 14.73 6.56
C ARG A 149 0.43 14.91 5.12
N LEU A 150 -0.40 14.60 4.13
CA LEU A 150 -0.05 14.78 2.72
C LEU A 150 0.13 16.26 2.35
N VAL A 151 -0.73 17.14 2.87
CA VAL A 151 -0.62 18.59 2.71
C VAL A 151 0.68 19.10 3.33
N ALA A 152 1.01 18.72 4.57
CA ALA A 152 2.26 19.13 5.20
C ALA A 152 3.51 18.65 4.44
N GLY A 153 3.49 17.42 3.91
CA GLY A 153 4.58 16.92 3.06
C GLY A 153 4.69 17.66 1.72
N ALA A 154 3.56 18.08 1.13
CA ALA A 154 3.54 18.89 -0.08
C ALA A 154 4.03 20.32 0.18
N GLU A 155 3.65 20.92 1.30
CA GLU A 155 4.14 22.24 1.75
C GLU A 155 5.65 22.26 1.93
N GLU A 156 6.22 21.25 2.58
CA GLU A 156 7.67 21.18 2.78
C GLU A 156 8.42 21.08 1.45
N ARG A 157 7.86 20.32 0.50
CA ARG A 157 8.42 20.27 -0.86
C ARG A 157 8.37 21.65 -1.53
N LEU A 158 7.26 22.36 -1.46
CA LEU A 158 7.14 23.70 -2.04
C LEU A 158 8.05 24.74 -1.38
N LYS A 159 8.35 24.62 -0.09
CA LYS A 159 9.38 25.46 0.56
C LYS A 159 10.76 25.23 -0.05
N THR A 160 11.12 23.97 -0.33
CA THR A 160 12.42 23.64 -0.94
C THR A 160 12.44 23.82 -2.47
N ASN A 161 11.28 23.80 -3.12
CA ASN A 161 11.10 23.96 -4.55
C ASN A 161 9.90 24.87 -4.87
N PRO A 162 10.05 26.20 -4.71
CA PRO A 162 8.95 27.16 -4.88
C PRO A 162 8.50 27.35 -6.34
N GLU A 163 9.25 26.82 -7.30
CA GLU A 163 8.94 26.88 -8.73
C GLU A 163 8.09 25.70 -9.23
N ASP A 164 7.68 24.80 -8.34
CA ASP A 164 6.75 23.70 -8.67
C ASP A 164 5.31 24.22 -8.83
N GLY A 165 5.00 24.71 -10.04
CA GLY A 165 3.67 25.21 -10.38
C GLY A 165 2.57 24.14 -10.25
N GLN A 166 2.89 22.87 -10.48
CA GLN A 166 1.93 21.77 -10.34
C GLN A 166 1.61 21.52 -8.86
N GLY A 167 2.62 21.56 -8.00
CA GLY A 167 2.43 21.47 -6.54
C GLY A 167 1.50 22.57 -6.03
N TRP A 168 1.71 23.82 -6.46
CA TRP A 168 0.81 24.94 -6.14
C TRP A 168 -0.62 24.71 -6.67
N ASN A 169 -0.76 24.24 -7.91
CA ASN A 169 -2.05 23.99 -8.55
C ASN A 169 -2.86 22.88 -7.85
N VAL A 170 -2.18 21.87 -7.27
CA VAL A 170 -2.83 20.79 -6.52
C VAL A 170 -3.25 21.24 -5.12
N LEU A 171 -2.41 22.03 -4.43
CA LEU A 171 -2.69 22.46 -3.06
C LEU A 171 -3.78 23.54 -2.98
N ALA A 172 -3.85 24.44 -3.95
CA ALA A 172 -4.78 25.57 -3.91
C ALA A 172 -6.26 25.18 -3.63
N PRO A 173 -6.89 24.22 -4.34
CA PRO A 173 -8.25 23.79 -4.02
C PRO A 173 -8.37 23.00 -2.72
N ILE A 174 -7.29 22.39 -2.23
CA ILE A 174 -7.28 21.70 -0.94
C ILE A 174 -7.32 22.72 0.20
N TYR A 175 -6.54 23.80 0.08
CA TYR A 175 -6.57 24.90 1.03
C TYR A 175 -7.95 25.55 1.15
N LEU A 176 -8.64 25.78 0.03
CA LEU A 176 -10.05 26.23 0.02
C LEU A 176 -10.96 25.33 0.86
N ARG A 177 -10.93 24.01 0.60
CA ARG A 177 -11.77 23.04 1.32
C ARG A 177 -11.44 22.96 2.81
N MET A 178 -10.20 23.28 3.19
CA MET A 178 -9.76 23.34 4.58
C MET A 178 -10.09 24.68 5.25
N GLY A 179 -10.63 25.66 4.53
CA GLY A 179 -10.86 27.02 5.04
C GLY A 179 -9.59 27.85 5.20
N ARG A 180 -8.47 27.41 4.62
CA ARG A 180 -7.18 28.13 4.63
C ARG A 180 -7.13 29.11 3.44
N SER A 181 -7.98 30.12 3.47
CA SER A 181 -8.23 30.99 2.31
C SER A 181 -6.99 31.80 1.90
N ASP A 182 -6.20 32.32 2.84
CA ASP A 182 -4.96 33.04 2.53
C ASP A 182 -3.93 32.15 1.79
N ASP A 183 -3.74 30.92 2.28
CA ASP A 183 -2.85 29.95 1.65
C ASP A 183 -3.36 29.55 0.25
N ALA A 184 -4.69 29.44 0.08
CA ALA A 184 -5.30 29.18 -1.22
C ALA A 184 -5.05 30.32 -2.22
N VAL A 185 -5.18 31.57 -1.78
CA VAL A 185 -4.89 32.76 -2.61
C VAL A 185 -3.44 32.73 -3.08
N GLU A 186 -2.49 32.49 -2.17
CA GLU A 186 -1.06 32.40 -2.54
C GLU A 186 -0.81 31.26 -3.53
N ALA A 187 -1.38 30.08 -3.28
CA ALA A 187 -1.20 28.91 -4.12
C ALA A 187 -1.77 29.12 -5.53
N PHE A 188 -2.99 29.67 -5.68
CA PHE A 188 -3.54 29.98 -7.00
C PHE A 188 -2.74 31.06 -7.74
N ARG A 189 -2.26 32.10 -7.03
CA ARG A 189 -1.40 33.13 -7.64
C ARG A 189 -0.08 32.54 -8.16
N ASN A 190 0.57 31.68 -7.38
CA ASN A 190 1.78 30.99 -7.81
C ASN A 190 1.52 30.03 -8.98
N ALA A 191 0.43 29.26 -8.92
CA ALA A 191 0.03 28.38 -10.02
C ALA A 191 -0.22 29.16 -11.32
N ASN A 192 -0.92 30.29 -11.25
CA ASN A 192 -1.14 31.17 -12.41
C ASN A 192 0.16 31.79 -12.93
N ARG A 193 1.08 32.18 -12.04
CA ARG A 193 2.39 32.72 -12.42
C ARG A 193 3.26 31.69 -13.15
N LEU A 194 3.24 30.43 -12.70
CA LEU A 194 4.14 29.37 -13.18
C LEU A 194 3.57 28.57 -14.34
N LEU A 195 2.26 28.30 -14.33
CA LEU A 195 1.58 27.47 -15.34
C LEU A 195 0.71 28.28 -16.31
N GLY A 196 0.57 29.59 -16.07
CA GLY A 196 -0.35 30.46 -16.78
C GLY A 196 -1.79 30.40 -16.24
N PRO A 197 -2.62 31.41 -16.54
CA PRO A 197 -4.02 31.42 -16.14
C PRO A 197 -4.82 30.29 -16.82
N SER A 198 -5.89 29.85 -16.16
CA SER A 198 -6.94 29.00 -16.74
C SER A 198 -8.28 29.35 -16.11
N VAL A 199 -9.39 28.99 -16.76
CA VAL A 199 -10.76 29.10 -16.20
C VAL A 199 -10.81 28.67 -14.72
N SER A 200 -10.34 27.46 -14.42
CA SER A 200 -10.41 26.86 -13.09
C SER A 200 -9.54 27.57 -12.06
N ARG A 201 -8.34 28.01 -12.43
CA ARG A 201 -7.43 28.72 -11.50
C ARG A 201 -7.88 30.15 -11.25
N ASN A 202 -8.41 30.84 -12.25
CA ASN A 202 -8.98 32.17 -12.08
C ASN A 202 -10.23 32.11 -11.19
N ALA A 203 -11.17 31.22 -11.48
CA ALA A 203 -12.36 31.06 -10.64
C ALA A 203 -12.01 30.63 -9.21
N GLY A 204 -11.07 29.69 -9.04
CA GLY A 204 -10.59 29.26 -7.73
C GLY A 204 -9.88 30.37 -6.95
N LEU A 205 -9.13 31.25 -7.62
CA LEU A 205 -8.53 32.43 -7.00
C LEU A 205 -9.58 33.44 -6.55
N GLY A 206 -10.61 33.69 -7.38
CA GLY A 206 -11.74 34.54 -7.00
C GLY A 206 -12.48 33.99 -5.78
N GLU A 207 -12.74 32.68 -5.73
CA GLU A 207 -13.36 32.01 -4.59
C GLU A 207 -12.49 32.13 -3.32
N ALA A 208 -11.17 31.94 -3.45
CA ALA A 208 -10.24 32.09 -2.33
C ALA A 208 -10.22 33.50 -1.77
N LEU A 209 -10.22 34.51 -2.65
CA LEU A 209 -10.31 35.93 -2.25
C LEU A 209 -11.63 36.25 -1.57
N ALA A 210 -12.76 35.74 -2.09
CA ALA A 210 -14.07 35.95 -1.48
C ALA A 210 -14.15 35.28 -0.10
N GLN A 211 -13.63 34.06 0.05
CA GLN A 211 -13.61 33.37 1.34
C GLN A 211 -12.67 34.04 2.35
N ALA A 212 -11.53 34.58 1.90
CA ALA A 212 -10.63 35.39 2.74
C ALA A 212 -11.29 36.71 3.19
N ALA A 213 -12.28 37.19 2.45
CA ALA A 213 -13.11 38.36 2.78
C ALA A 213 -14.45 37.97 3.44
N ASP A 214 -14.49 36.86 4.20
CA ASP A 214 -15.67 36.38 4.93
C ASP A 214 -16.93 36.17 4.05
N GLY A 215 -16.72 35.85 2.77
CA GLY A 215 -17.78 35.62 1.77
C GLY A 215 -18.17 36.85 0.95
N GLU A 216 -17.54 38.01 1.17
CA GLU A 216 -17.72 39.20 0.34
C GLU A 216 -16.98 39.06 -0.99
N VAL A 217 -17.69 39.27 -2.10
CA VAL A 217 -17.08 39.27 -3.44
C VAL A 217 -16.46 40.64 -3.69
N THR A 218 -15.20 40.79 -3.31
CA THR A 218 -14.45 42.05 -3.54
C THR A 218 -14.24 42.33 -5.02
N ASP A 219 -13.94 43.59 -5.37
CA ASP A 219 -13.57 44.00 -6.73
C ASP A 219 -12.44 43.16 -7.33
N GLU A 220 -11.47 42.75 -6.50
CA GLU A 220 -10.38 41.87 -6.95
C GLU A 220 -10.90 40.46 -7.28
N ALA A 221 -11.71 39.87 -6.40
CA ALA A 221 -12.32 38.56 -6.63
C ALA A 221 -13.17 38.59 -7.92
N ARG A 222 -13.96 39.65 -8.10
CA ARG A 222 -14.82 39.86 -9.27
C ARG A 222 -14.03 39.82 -10.59
N GLN A 223 -12.89 40.50 -10.65
CA GLN A 223 -12.05 40.49 -11.86
C GLN A 223 -11.59 39.09 -12.26
N TYR A 224 -11.32 38.20 -11.30
CA TYR A 224 -10.92 36.83 -11.63
C TYR A 224 -12.09 35.96 -12.09
N PHE A 225 -13.30 36.17 -11.54
CA PHE A 225 -14.50 35.52 -12.08
C PHE A 225 -14.81 36.00 -13.50
N ASP A 226 -14.71 37.29 -13.77
CA ASP A 226 -14.94 37.84 -15.11
C ASP A 226 -13.94 37.26 -16.11
N ARG A 227 -12.64 37.16 -15.78
CA ARG A 227 -11.63 36.49 -16.63
C ARG A 227 -11.96 35.02 -16.90
N ALA A 228 -12.48 34.29 -15.91
CA ALA A 228 -12.90 32.90 -16.12
C ALA A 228 -14.09 32.81 -17.07
N LEU A 229 -15.03 33.76 -16.98
CA LEU A 229 -16.22 33.82 -17.83
C LEU A 229 -15.94 34.38 -19.24
N GLU A 230 -14.90 35.19 -19.41
CA GLU A 230 -14.39 35.59 -20.73
C GLU A 230 -13.90 34.38 -21.53
N GLU A 231 -13.21 33.44 -20.88
CA GLU A 231 -12.73 32.21 -21.51
C GLU A 231 -13.85 31.16 -21.65
N GLN A 232 -14.64 30.96 -20.58
CA GLN A 232 -15.75 30.01 -20.57
C GLN A 232 -17.02 30.64 -19.99
N PRO A 233 -17.90 31.21 -20.84
CA PRO A 233 -19.09 31.91 -20.40
C PRO A 233 -20.07 31.07 -19.57
N ASP A 234 -20.06 29.74 -19.71
CA ASP A 234 -20.94 28.82 -18.98
C ASP A 234 -20.26 28.13 -17.78
N TYR A 235 -19.12 28.65 -17.30
CA TYR A 235 -18.45 28.11 -16.12
C TYR A 235 -19.26 28.41 -14.84
N LEU A 236 -20.07 27.44 -14.41
CA LEU A 236 -21.04 27.59 -13.33
C LEU A 236 -20.47 28.09 -12.00
N PRO A 237 -19.28 27.64 -11.52
CA PRO A 237 -18.72 28.16 -10.28
C PRO A 237 -18.49 29.68 -10.31
N ALA A 238 -17.99 30.24 -11.41
CA ALA A 238 -17.81 31.68 -11.53
C ALA A 238 -19.16 32.43 -11.61
N ARG A 239 -20.16 31.85 -12.31
CA ARG A 239 -21.52 32.40 -12.37
C ARG A 239 -22.19 32.49 -11.00
N PHE A 240 -21.94 31.51 -10.11
CA PHE A 240 -22.42 31.55 -8.73
C PHE A 240 -21.92 32.80 -8.01
N PHE A 241 -20.61 33.05 -8.05
CA PHE A 241 -20.04 34.21 -7.36
C PHE A 241 -20.43 35.54 -8.00
N VAL A 242 -20.62 35.60 -9.32
CA VAL A 242 -21.17 36.79 -9.98
C VAL A 242 -22.61 37.08 -9.56
N ALA A 243 -23.46 36.05 -9.39
CA ALA A 243 -24.81 36.24 -8.88
C ALA A 243 -24.83 36.66 -7.40
N LEU A 244 -23.88 36.14 -6.60
CA LEU A 244 -23.67 36.55 -5.22
C LEU A 244 -23.24 38.01 -5.13
N ASP A 245 -22.29 38.44 -5.94
CA ASP A 245 -21.83 39.82 -6.03
C ASP A 245 -22.99 40.80 -6.34
N LEU A 246 -23.79 40.51 -7.37
CA LEU A 246 -24.99 41.30 -7.70
C LEU A 246 -25.98 41.39 -6.51
N SER A 247 -26.08 40.31 -5.73
CA SER A 247 -26.93 40.27 -4.54
C SER A 247 -26.37 41.15 -3.40
N GLN A 248 -25.04 41.17 -3.24
CA GLN A 248 -24.31 41.98 -2.24
C GLN A 248 -24.36 43.46 -2.60
N GLU A 249 -24.26 43.81 -3.88
CA GLU A 249 -24.41 45.18 -4.39
C GLU A 249 -25.85 45.70 -4.33
N GLY A 250 -26.83 44.83 -4.02
CA GLY A 250 -28.25 45.19 -3.99
C GLY A 250 -28.90 45.35 -5.37
N LYS A 251 -28.24 44.89 -6.45
CA LYS A 251 -28.80 44.83 -7.81
C LYS A 251 -29.77 43.64 -7.93
N ASN A 252 -30.82 43.68 -7.12
CA ASN A 252 -31.71 42.54 -6.86
C ASN A 252 -32.40 41.98 -8.11
N SER A 253 -32.73 42.82 -9.11
CA SER A 253 -33.32 42.36 -10.37
C SER A 253 -32.32 41.55 -11.20
N GLU A 254 -31.10 42.07 -11.37
CA GLU A 254 -30.01 41.41 -12.10
C GLU A 254 -29.57 40.13 -11.36
N ALA A 255 -29.51 40.17 -10.02
CA ALA A 255 -29.23 39.02 -9.19
C ALA A 255 -30.28 37.90 -9.38
N ALA A 256 -31.57 38.25 -9.42
CA ALA A 256 -32.63 37.27 -9.65
C ALA A 256 -32.50 36.61 -11.04
N GLU A 257 -32.17 37.36 -12.08
CA GLU A 257 -31.92 36.79 -13.42
C GLU A 257 -30.69 35.87 -13.43
N ALA A 258 -29.61 36.29 -12.77
CA ALA A 258 -28.38 35.51 -12.67
C ALA A 258 -28.59 34.20 -11.90
N TRP A 259 -29.29 34.23 -10.76
CA TRP A 259 -29.62 33.02 -9.98
C TRP A 259 -30.54 32.08 -10.75
N ALA A 260 -31.57 32.61 -11.42
CA ALA A 260 -32.46 31.79 -12.24
C ALA A 260 -31.70 31.07 -13.36
N SER A 261 -30.83 31.80 -14.08
CA SER A 261 -29.99 31.22 -15.13
C SER A 261 -28.99 30.20 -14.60
N LEU A 262 -28.42 30.43 -13.41
CA LEU A 262 -27.52 29.48 -12.77
C LEU A 262 -28.24 28.17 -12.46
N ILE A 263 -29.43 28.23 -11.85
CA ILE A 263 -30.22 27.05 -11.49
C ILE A 263 -30.56 26.25 -12.75
N GLU A 264 -31.11 26.91 -13.77
CA GLU A 264 -31.50 26.28 -15.04
C GLU A 264 -30.34 25.53 -15.71
N LYS A 265 -29.12 26.08 -15.62
CA LYS A 265 -27.93 25.48 -16.25
C LYS A 265 -27.22 24.45 -15.37
N SER A 266 -27.53 24.40 -14.08
CA SER A 266 -26.87 23.52 -13.12
C SER A 266 -27.41 22.09 -13.20
N PRO A 267 -26.57 21.06 -12.97
CA PRO A 267 -27.06 19.71 -12.78
C PRO A 267 -27.80 19.59 -11.43
N ALA A 268 -28.76 18.68 -11.34
CA ALA A 268 -29.65 18.55 -10.16
C ALA A 268 -28.93 18.14 -8.86
N ASP A 269 -27.69 17.65 -8.95
CA ASP A 269 -26.82 17.30 -7.82
C ASP A 269 -25.81 18.41 -7.45
N ALA A 270 -25.89 19.59 -8.08
CA ALA A 270 -24.99 20.68 -7.79
C ALA A 270 -25.12 21.18 -6.34
N PRO A 271 -24.00 21.33 -5.60
CA PRO A 271 -24.03 21.65 -4.17
C PRO A 271 -24.57 23.06 -3.85
N TRP A 272 -24.58 23.96 -4.84
CA TRP A 272 -25.05 25.33 -4.68
C TRP A 272 -26.56 25.52 -4.90
N LEU A 273 -27.30 24.50 -5.34
CA LEU A 273 -28.71 24.66 -5.72
C LEU A 273 -29.60 25.18 -4.59
N ALA A 274 -29.45 24.67 -3.38
CA ALA A 274 -30.24 25.12 -2.24
C ALA A 274 -30.00 26.62 -1.95
N ILE A 275 -28.73 27.04 -2.00
CA ILE A 275 -28.32 28.43 -1.78
C ILE A 275 -28.84 29.32 -2.91
N ALA A 276 -28.67 28.90 -4.17
CA ALA A 276 -29.10 29.65 -5.35
C ALA A 276 -30.62 29.84 -5.38
N THR A 277 -31.40 28.82 -5.02
CA THR A 277 -32.88 28.89 -4.96
C THR A 277 -33.37 29.84 -3.87
N GLN A 278 -32.73 29.81 -2.69
CA GLN A 278 -33.03 30.76 -1.63
C GLN A 278 -32.67 32.19 -2.07
N ALA A 279 -31.47 32.37 -2.61
CA ALA A 279 -30.99 33.68 -3.07
C ALA A 279 -31.83 34.25 -4.22
N LEU A 280 -32.34 33.41 -5.13
CA LEU A 280 -33.31 33.80 -6.15
C LEU A 280 -34.59 34.36 -5.52
N THR A 281 -35.15 33.64 -4.54
CA THR A 281 -36.38 34.05 -3.85
C THR A 281 -36.19 35.38 -3.13
N ASP A 282 -35.09 35.52 -2.38
CA ASP A 282 -34.74 36.74 -1.65
C ASP A 282 -34.51 37.92 -2.61
N ALA A 283 -33.79 37.72 -3.71
CA ALA A 283 -33.52 38.74 -4.71
C ALA A 283 -34.82 39.22 -5.38
N ARG A 284 -35.72 38.30 -5.75
CA ARG A 284 -37.03 38.67 -6.32
C ARG A 284 -37.89 39.46 -5.34
N GLN A 285 -37.93 39.04 -4.08
CA GLN A 285 -38.66 39.76 -3.04
C GLN A 285 -38.12 41.18 -2.87
N LYS A 286 -36.80 41.34 -2.74
CA LYS A 286 -36.15 42.66 -2.61
C LYS A 286 -36.34 43.54 -3.86
N ALA A 287 -36.45 42.93 -5.03
CA ALA A 287 -36.74 43.62 -6.29
C ALA A 287 -38.24 43.92 -6.52
N ASN A 288 -39.14 43.50 -5.63
CA ASN A 288 -40.59 43.55 -5.81
C ASN A 288 -41.06 42.88 -7.14
N LEU A 289 -40.37 41.82 -7.55
CA LEU A 289 -40.77 41.02 -8.70
C LEU A 289 -41.91 40.08 -8.31
N PRO A 290 -42.83 39.75 -9.23
CA PRO A 290 -43.89 38.79 -8.97
C PRO A 290 -43.30 37.44 -8.53
N GLU A 291 -43.98 36.75 -7.62
CA GLU A 291 -43.59 35.42 -7.20
C GLU A 291 -43.57 34.49 -8.42
N LEU A 292 -42.53 33.64 -8.52
CA LEU A 292 -42.45 32.68 -9.61
C LEU A 292 -43.52 31.61 -9.41
N ALA A 293 -44.32 31.37 -10.46
CA ALA A 293 -45.26 30.26 -10.46
C ALA A 293 -44.52 28.91 -10.35
N GLU A 294 -43.31 28.83 -10.91
CA GLU A 294 -42.41 27.69 -10.80
C GLU A 294 -40.95 28.16 -10.80
N ILE A 295 -40.14 27.59 -9.91
CA ILE A 295 -38.70 27.86 -9.86
C ILE A 295 -38.04 27.16 -11.05
N PRO A 296 -37.06 27.79 -11.74
CA PRO A 296 -36.32 27.12 -12.81
C PRO A 296 -35.81 25.76 -12.34
N GLN A 297 -36.04 24.72 -13.14
CA GLN A 297 -35.61 23.37 -12.80
C GLN A 297 -34.15 23.17 -13.23
N PRO A 298 -33.30 22.56 -12.39
CA PRO A 298 -31.96 22.20 -12.80
C PRO A 298 -32.01 21.12 -13.89
N LYS A 299 -30.94 21.01 -14.67
CA LYS A 299 -30.76 19.90 -15.60
C LYS A 299 -30.73 18.58 -14.84
N PRO A 300 -31.24 17.48 -15.40
CA PRO A 300 -31.11 16.16 -14.80
C PRO A 300 -29.65 15.91 -14.40
N ALA A 301 -29.43 15.39 -13.19
CA ALA A 301 -28.09 15.10 -12.73
C ALA A 301 -27.41 14.15 -13.71
N ARG A 302 -26.16 14.45 -14.09
CA ARG A 302 -25.42 13.68 -15.10
C ARG A 302 -25.14 12.24 -14.65
N ASN A 303 -25.33 11.95 -13.36
CA ASN A 303 -25.01 10.70 -12.69
C ASN A 303 -26.19 10.07 -11.89
N LEU A 304 -27.41 10.61 -11.96
CA LEU A 304 -28.57 9.85 -11.46
C LEU A 304 -29.13 8.96 -12.58
N PRO A 305 -29.52 7.71 -12.28
CA PRO A 305 -30.28 6.90 -13.22
C PRO A 305 -31.52 7.68 -13.68
N PRO A 306 -31.99 7.46 -14.92
CA PRO A 306 -33.35 7.87 -15.25
C PRO A 306 -34.30 7.32 -14.19
N GLU A 307 -35.20 8.16 -13.67
CA GLU A 307 -36.31 7.74 -12.80
C GLU A 307 -37.36 6.90 -13.57
N ASP A 308 -36.92 5.99 -14.44
CA ASP A 308 -37.79 4.92 -14.92
C ASP A 308 -37.72 3.78 -13.92
N GLY A 309 -38.66 3.84 -12.97
CA GLY A 309 -38.86 2.94 -11.85
C GLY A 309 -39.10 1.48 -12.25
N SER A 310 -38.04 0.76 -12.62
CA SER A 310 -38.06 -0.70 -12.82
C SER A 310 -36.95 -1.40 -12.03
N GLY A 311 -36.87 -1.10 -10.73
CA GLY A 311 -36.09 -1.88 -9.76
C GLY A 311 -36.11 -1.23 -8.38
N PRO A 312 -36.48 -1.95 -7.29
CA PRO A 312 -36.48 -1.36 -5.96
C PRO A 312 -35.04 -1.02 -5.55
N SER A 313 -34.80 0.24 -5.18
CA SER A 313 -33.62 0.57 -4.37
C SER A 313 -33.70 -0.23 -3.07
N PRO A 314 -32.58 -0.78 -2.55
CA PRO A 314 -32.63 -1.57 -1.33
C PRO A 314 -33.19 -0.75 -0.18
N ALA A 315 -34.22 -1.27 0.49
CA ALA A 315 -34.79 -0.62 1.67
C ALA A 315 -33.70 -0.47 2.76
N PRO A 316 -33.76 0.54 3.65
CA PRO A 316 -32.80 0.72 4.73
C PRO A 316 -32.58 -0.55 5.59
N GLU A 317 -33.62 -1.38 5.71
CA GLU A 317 -33.59 -2.68 6.39
C GLU A 317 -32.70 -3.72 5.67
N GLN A 318 -32.62 -3.67 4.34
CA GLN A 318 -31.77 -4.56 3.53
C GLN A 318 -30.29 -4.16 3.63
N ILE A 319 -30.01 -2.87 3.81
CA ILE A 319 -28.66 -2.35 4.07
C ILE A 319 -28.18 -2.78 5.46
N ALA A 320 -29.06 -2.72 6.46
CA ALA A 320 -28.78 -3.21 7.81
C ALA A 320 -28.55 -4.74 7.83
N ALA A 321 -29.40 -5.52 7.16
CA ALA A 321 -29.23 -6.97 7.05
C ALA A 321 -27.92 -7.36 6.31
N ALA A 322 -27.51 -6.61 5.28
CA ALA A 322 -26.26 -6.85 4.56
C ALA A 322 -25.00 -6.60 5.41
N SER A 323 -25.11 -5.76 6.45
CA SER A 323 -24.02 -5.48 7.39
C SER A 323 -23.80 -6.61 8.40
N GLU A 324 -24.80 -7.45 8.64
CA GLU A 324 -24.74 -8.63 9.53
C GLU A 324 -24.33 -9.93 8.81
N MET A 325 -24.34 -9.94 7.47
CA MET A 325 -23.94 -11.10 6.66
C MET A 325 -22.45 -11.42 6.75
N ASN A 326 -22.10 -12.71 6.70
CA ASN A 326 -20.71 -13.11 6.60
C ASN A 326 -20.13 -12.74 5.22
N ALA A 327 -18.79 -12.61 5.14
CA ALA A 327 -18.13 -12.15 3.91
C ALA A 327 -18.32 -13.08 2.70
N GLY A 328 -18.67 -14.35 2.91
CA GLY A 328 -18.98 -15.31 1.84
C GLY A 328 -20.38 -15.13 1.28
N GLU A 329 -21.39 -15.05 2.16
CA GLU A 329 -22.80 -14.81 1.79
C GLU A 329 -22.98 -13.47 1.06
N ARG A 330 -22.28 -12.42 1.52
CA ARG A 330 -22.28 -11.12 0.84
C ARG A 330 -21.71 -11.23 -0.57
N ARG A 331 -20.67 -12.06 -0.78
CA ARG A 331 -20.06 -12.26 -2.10
C ARG A 331 -21.01 -12.98 -3.04
N GLU A 332 -21.64 -14.08 -2.62
CA GLU A 332 -22.64 -14.81 -3.43
C GLU A 332 -23.84 -13.92 -3.82
N MET A 333 -24.31 -13.10 -2.88
CA MET A 333 -25.40 -12.15 -3.17
C MET A 333 -24.97 -11.12 -4.23
N ILE A 334 -23.76 -10.56 -4.12
CA ILE A 334 -23.22 -9.62 -5.12
C ILE A 334 -23.04 -10.30 -6.48
N GLU A 335 -22.49 -11.51 -6.52
CA GLU A 335 -22.34 -12.28 -7.75
C GLU A 335 -23.68 -12.54 -8.44
N GLY A 336 -24.73 -12.87 -7.67
CA GLY A 336 -26.10 -13.02 -8.19
C GLY A 336 -26.68 -11.74 -8.80
N MET A 337 -26.47 -10.59 -8.14
CA MET A 337 -26.90 -9.29 -8.67
C MET A 337 -26.17 -8.92 -9.96
N VAL A 338 -24.87 -9.20 -10.04
CA VAL A 338 -24.06 -8.94 -11.23
C VAL A 338 -24.45 -9.86 -12.39
N SER A 339 -24.78 -11.14 -12.11
CA SER A 339 -25.30 -12.07 -13.11
C SER A 339 -26.61 -11.58 -13.72
N GLN A 340 -27.57 -11.12 -12.91
CA GLN A 340 -28.84 -10.59 -13.42
C GLN A 340 -28.65 -9.33 -14.26
N LEU A 341 -27.67 -8.49 -13.91
CA LEU A 341 -27.31 -7.33 -14.72
C LEU A 341 -26.72 -7.76 -16.07
N ALA A 342 -25.86 -8.77 -16.09
CA ALA A 342 -25.29 -9.33 -17.32
C ALA A 342 -26.39 -9.89 -18.24
N ASP A 343 -27.29 -10.72 -17.71
CA ASP A 343 -28.40 -11.32 -18.47
C ASP A 343 -29.32 -10.25 -19.07
N ARG A 344 -29.56 -9.16 -18.33
CA ARG A 344 -30.35 -8.03 -18.81
C ARG A 344 -29.67 -7.30 -19.95
N LEU A 345 -28.36 -7.05 -19.85
CA LEU A 345 -27.60 -6.35 -20.88
C LEU A 345 -27.40 -7.19 -22.14
N GLU A 346 -27.47 -8.51 -22.04
CA GLU A 346 -27.57 -9.37 -23.22
C GLU A 346 -28.92 -9.24 -23.92
N ALA A 347 -30.03 -9.10 -23.16
CA ALA A 347 -31.36 -8.90 -23.72
C ALA A 347 -31.59 -7.47 -24.26
N GLU A 348 -31.04 -6.47 -23.59
CA GLU A 348 -31.16 -5.05 -23.91
C GLU A 348 -29.75 -4.42 -24.02
N PRO A 349 -29.05 -4.62 -25.15
CA PRO A 349 -27.65 -4.24 -25.27
C PRO A 349 -27.42 -2.73 -25.34
N ASN A 350 -28.43 -1.94 -25.68
CA ASN A 350 -28.33 -0.50 -25.88
C ASN A 350 -28.35 0.32 -24.56
N ASP A 351 -27.62 -0.11 -23.54
CA ASP A 351 -27.42 0.61 -22.27
C ASP A 351 -25.91 0.78 -21.96
N ALA A 352 -25.31 1.86 -22.46
CA ALA A 352 -23.88 2.13 -22.28
C ALA A 352 -23.49 2.24 -20.79
N GLN A 353 -24.38 2.81 -19.96
CA GLN A 353 -24.14 2.93 -18.53
C GLN A 353 -24.21 1.58 -17.82
N GLY A 354 -25.14 0.71 -18.24
CA GLY A 354 -25.24 -0.67 -17.79
C GLY A 354 -23.96 -1.46 -18.04
N TRP A 355 -23.42 -1.37 -19.25
CA TRP A 355 -22.14 -2.00 -19.57
C TRP A 355 -20.98 -1.46 -18.72
N GLN A 356 -20.90 -0.14 -18.51
CA GLN A 356 -19.88 0.44 -17.61
C GLN A 356 -20.02 -0.05 -16.16
N ARG A 357 -21.25 -0.19 -15.65
CA ARG A 357 -21.51 -0.75 -14.32
C ARG A 357 -21.05 -2.21 -14.25
N LEU A 358 -21.39 -3.01 -15.26
CA LEU A 358 -21.01 -4.42 -15.31
C LEU A 358 -19.49 -4.61 -15.29
N ILE A 359 -18.76 -3.83 -16.08
CA ILE A 359 -17.28 -3.86 -16.14
C ILE A 359 -16.65 -3.53 -14.78
N ARG A 360 -17.12 -2.45 -14.11
CA ARG A 360 -16.62 -2.09 -12.76
C ARG A 360 -16.94 -3.18 -11.73
N SER A 361 -18.15 -3.73 -11.76
CA SER A 361 -18.57 -4.79 -10.84
C SER A 361 -17.70 -6.04 -10.99
N TYR A 362 -17.40 -6.47 -12.22
CA TYR A 362 -16.49 -7.60 -12.45
C TYR A 362 -15.05 -7.31 -11.98
N SER A 363 -14.55 -6.10 -12.22
CA SER A 363 -13.21 -5.69 -11.74
C SER A 363 -13.11 -5.71 -10.22
N VAL A 364 -14.13 -5.20 -9.50
CA VAL A 364 -14.16 -5.22 -8.02
C VAL A 364 -14.24 -6.65 -7.47
N LEU A 365 -14.90 -7.55 -8.19
CA LEU A 365 -15.00 -8.97 -7.82
C LEU A 365 -13.74 -9.78 -8.19
N GLY A 366 -12.75 -9.18 -8.86
CA GLY A 366 -11.55 -9.87 -9.36
C GLY A 366 -11.85 -10.86 -10.50
N GLN A 367 -12.95 -10.65 -11.22
CA GLN A 367 -13.36 -11.47 -12.37
C GLN A 367 -12.86 -10.83 -13.67
N ASP A 368 -11.54 -10.76 -13.84
CA ASP A 368 -10.89 -10.01 -14.92
C ASP A 368 -11.31 -10.48 -16.32
N GLU A 369 -11.47 -11.79 -16.52
CA GLU A 369 -11.94 -12.36 -17.80
C GLU A 369 -13.38 -11.96 -18.14
N ASN A 370 -14.24 -11.83 -17.13
CA ASN A 370 -15.63 -11.38 -17.33
C ASN A 370 -15.66 -9.88 -17.62
N ALA A 371 -14.80 -9.11 -16.95
CA ALA A 371 -14.67 -7.67 -17.18
C ALA A 371 -14.17 -7.37 -18.61
N ALA A 372 -13.17 -8.11 -19.09
CA ALA A 372 -12.66 -8.00 -20.47
C ALA A 372 -13.72 -8.37 -21.51
N ARG A 373 -14.46 -9.48 -21.30
CA ARG A 373 -15.57 -9.86 -22.19
C ARG A 373 -16.66 -8.80 -22.23
N ALA A 374 -17.08 -8.28 -21.07
CA ALA A 374 -18.09 -7.23 -21.00
C ALA A 374 -17.63 -5.94 -21.70
N LEU A 375 -16.34 -5.58 -21.56
CA LEU A 375 -15.74 -4.44 -22.25
C LEU A 375 -15.81 -4.60 -23.78
N ASN A 376 -15.36 -5.73 -24.30
CA ASN A 376 -15.36 -6.00 -25.74
C ASN A 376 -16.78 -6.03 -26.33
N THR A 377 -17.72 -6.68 -25.64
CA THR A 377 -19.13 -6.71 -26.08
C THR A 377 -19.70 -5.29 -26.13
N ALA A 378 -19.46 -4.49 -25.10
CA ALA A 378 -19.92 -3.11 -25.05
C ALA A 378 -19.32 -2.24 -26.17
N LEU A 379 -18.02 -2.36 -26.44
CA LEU A 379 -17.37 -1.64 -27.54
C LEU A 379 -17.92 -2.07 -28.92
N GLY A 380 -18.34 -3.33 -29.08
CA GLY A 380 -19.01 -3.82 -30.28
C GLY A 380 -20.42 -3.26 -30.44
N VAL A 381 -21.21 -3.24 -29.36
CA VAL A 381 -22.59 -2.72 -29.35
C VAL A 381 -22.61 -1.21 -29.66
N PHE A 382 -21.70 -0.43 -29.07
CA PHE A 382 -21.61 1.02 -29.29
C PHE A 382 -20.61 1.39 -30.40
N SER A 383 -20.41 0.52 -31.39
CA SER A 383 -19.44 0.78 -32.46
C SER A 383 -19.76 2.05 -33.27
N ASP A 384 -21.04 2.41 -33.40
CA ASP A 384 -21.54 3.60 -34.10
C ASP A 384 -21.69 4.84 -33.20
N ASP A 385 -21.65 4.70 -31.87
CA ASP A 385 -21.73 5.79 -30.90
C ASP A 385 -20.34 6.11 -30.36
N VAL A 386 -19.68 7.09 -30.99
CA VAL A 386 -18.30 7.49 -30.68
C VAL A 386 -18.15 7.95 -29.23
N GLU A 387 -19.13 8.68 -28.68
CA GLU A 387 -19.04 9.20 -27.31
C GLU A 387 -19.17 8.06 -26.29
N ALA A 388 -20.16 7.18 -26.45
CA ALA A 388 -20.35 6.03 -25.56
C ALA A 388 -19.15 5.08 -25.62
N ARG A 389 -18.64 4.82 -26.83
CA ARG A 389 -17.47 3.98 -27.06
C ARG A 389 -16.22 4.53 -26.39
N ASP A 390 -15.92 5.82 -26.55
CA ASP A 390 -14.74 6.45 -25.95
C ASP A 390 -14.79 6.41 -24.42
N GLN A 391 -15.98 6.60 -23.83
CA GLN A 391 -16.17 6.50 -22.38
C GLN A 391 -15.95 5.07 -21.86
N ILE A 392 -16.45 4.06 -22.58
CA ILE A 392 -16.28 2.64 -22.25
C ILE A 392 -14.80 2.23 -22.37
N ALA A 393 -14.12 2.64 -23.44
CA ALA A 393 -12.69 2.38 -23.64
C ALA A 393 -11.81 3.10 -22.60
N ALA A 394 -12.14 4.34 -22.24
CA ALA A 394 -11.47 5.07 -21.17
C ALA A 394 -11.61 4.35 -19.80
N LEU A 395 -12.80 3.80 -19.52
CA LEU A 395 -13.04 3.00 -18.33
C LEU A 395 -12.16 1.74 -18.32
N GLY A 396 -12.11 0.97 -19.41
CA GLY A 396 -11.25 -0.21 -19.54
C GLY A 396 -9.78 0.10 -19.22
N ARG A 397 -9.23 1.16 -19.82
CA ARG A 397 -7.86 1.64 -19.55
C ARG A 397 -7.64 2.03 -18.08
N SER A 398 -8.60 2.70 -17.46
CA SER A 398 -8.50 3.11 -16.05
C SER A 398 -8.47 1.93 -15.09
N LEU A 399 -9.06 0.79 -15.48
CA LEU A 399 -9.12 -0.44 -14.70
C LEU A 399 -8.00 -1.43 -15.06
N GLY A 400 -7.12 -1.10 -16.02
CA GLY A 400 -6.05 -1.99 -16.47
C GLY A 400 -6.54 -3.22 -17.25
N ILE A 401 -7.74 -3.16 -17.82
CA ILE A 401 -8.33 -4.23 -18.63
C ILE A 401 -7.92 -3.99 -20.09
N GLU A 402 -7.12 -4.89 -20.66
CA GLU A 402 -6.71 -4.81 -22.06
C GLU A 402 -7.87 -5.18 -22.99
N GLU A 403 -8.07 -4.36 -24.03
CA GLU A 403 -8.96 -4.70 -25.15
C GLU A 403 -8.34 -5.89 -25.89
N SER A 404 -9.10 -6.96 -26.13
CA SER A 404 -8.58 -8.06 -26.96
C SER A 404 -8.74 -7.66 -28.43
N GLU A 405 -7.62 -7.67 -29.17
CA GLU A 405 -7.58 -7.43 -30.63
C GLU A 405 -8.55 -8.29 -31.45
#